data_AF-A0A815GZA7-F1
#
_entry.id   AF-A0A815GZA7-F1
#
_cell.length_a   1.000
_cell.length_b   1.000
_cell.length_c   1.000
_cell.angle_alpha   90.00
_cell.angle_beta   90.00
_cell.angle_gamma   90.00
#
_symmetry.space_group_name_H-M   'P 1'
#
loop_
_entity.id
_entity.type
_entity.pdbx_description
1 polymer ?
#
loop_
_entity_poly.entity_id
_entity_poly.type
_entity_poly.pdbx_seq_one_letter_code
_entity_poly.pdbx_strand_id
1 'polypeptide(L)'
;MFTLIIIDLLDEQFPKILYDSELNIWIKPIKTNELNTEETYERPTTNTLQSLGNQLDPQTIYYLANILQYDKKITKIRLGNSAISDIGTQYLANVLQHNTTLVTFDIRYNKIGPAGAQYLANALLYNTTLTVLHLGYNEISDEGTQYLANALHQNTTLAALHLWGNKISNAGARDLTNALKYNRTLIKLDL
;
A
#
# COMPACT_ATOMS: atom_id res chain seq x y z
N MET A 1 7.13 -31.79 1.94
CA MET A 1 5.71 -31.97 1.61
C MET A 1 5.05 -30.65 1.98
N PHE A 2 4.79 -29.80 1.00
CA PHE A 2 4.24 -28.45 1.23
C PHE A 2 2.72 -28.56 1.27
N THR A 3 2.10 -28.07 2.33
CA THR A 3 0.65 -27.99 2.44
C THR A 3 0.24 -26.60 1.97
N LEU A 4 -0.17 -26.48 0.70
CA LEU A 4 -0.88 -25.28 0.25
C LEU A 4 -2.18 -25.18 1.05
N ILE A 5 -2.35 -24.10 1.83
CA ILE A 5 -3.65 -23.75 2.39
C ILE A 5 -4.36 -22.89 1.36
N ILE A 6 -5.28 -23.48 0.61
CA ILE A 6 -6.31 -22.70 -0.08
C ILE A 6 -7.19 -22.13 1.03
N ILE A 7 -7.19 -20.82 1.21
CA ILE A 7 -8.26 -20.19 1.99
C ILE A 7 -9.52 -20.27 1.12
N ASP A 8 -10.29 -21.34 1.30
CA ASP A 8 -11.69 -21.41 0.86
C ASP A 8 -12.49 -20.47 1.76
N LEU A 9 -12.60 -19.20 1.36
CA LEU A 9 -13.63 -18.31 1.89
C LEU A 9 -14.98 -18.71 1.26
N LEU A 10 -15.54 -19.82 1.76
CA LEU A 10 -16.96 -20.20 1.83
C LEU A 10 -17.91 -19.95 0.62
N ASP A 11 -17.45 -19.71 -0.60
CA ASP A 11 -18.35 -19.67 -1.77
C ASP A 11 -17.62 -19.94 -3.10
N GLU A 12 -18.14 -20.87 -3.90
CA GLU A 12 -17.53 -21.37 -5.15
C GLU A 12 -17.54 -20.34 -6.30
N GLN A 13 -17.95 -19.08 -6.06
CA GLN A 13 -18.08 -18.05 -7.09
C GLN A 13 -16.88 -17.11 -7.28
N PHE A 14 -15.79 -17.26 -6.53
CA PHE A 14 -14.75 -16.21 -6.44
C PHE A 14 -13.31 -16.70 -6.72
N PRO A 15 -12.41 -15.83 -7.23
CA PRO A 15 -11.04 -16.21 -7.58
C PRO A 15 -10.25 -16.61 -6.33
N LYS A 16 -9.57 -17.77 -6.42
CA LYS A 16 -8.70 -18.28 -5.35
C LYS A 16 -7.47 -17.39 -5.22
N ILE A 17 -7.32 -16.73 -4.06
CA ILE A 17 -6.10 -16.00 -3.70
C ILE A 17 -5.15 -17.00 -3.02
N LEU A 18 -3.92 -17.14 -3.54
CA LEU A 18 -2.88 -17.90 -2.84
C LEU A 18 -2.40 -17.08 -1.63
N TYR A 19 -2.74 -17.55 -0.44
CA TYR A 19 -2.22 -17.04 0.83
C TYR A 19 -1.49 -18.18 1.54
N ASP A 20 -0.16 -18.06 1.63
CA ASP A 20 0.67 -18.99 2.40
C ASP A 20 1.42 -18.24 3.51
N SER A 21 0.92 -18.36 4.74
CA SER A 21 1.51 -17.76 5.95
C SER A 21 2.88 -18.33 6.35
N GLU A 22 3.32 -19.43 5.74
CA GLU A 22 4.62 -20.07 6.00
C GLU A 22 5.65 -19.79 4.89
N LEU A 23 5.21 -19.53 3.65
CA LEU A 23 6.09 -19.36 2.47
C LEU A 23 6.34 -17.92 2.01
N ASN A 24 5.67 -16.91 2.59
CA ASN A 24 5.74 -15.48 2.21
C ASN A 24 5.17 -15.15 0.83
N ILE A 25 4.11 -14.34 0.87
CA ILE A 25 2.94 -14.50 0.00
C ILE A 25 3.02 -13.65 -1.27
N TRP A 26 2.67 -14.29 -2.37
CA TRP A 26 2.40 -13.68 -3.66
C TRP A 26 0.89 -13.59 -3.87
N ILE A 27 0.40 -12.39 -4.16
CA ILE A 27 -1.00 -12.23 -4.58
C ILE A 27 -1.02 -12.36 -6.11
N LYS A 28 -1.40 -13.54 -6.61
CA LYS A 28 -1.73 -13.77 -8.02
C LYS A 28 -3.24 -14.05 -8.12
N PRO A 29 -4.05 -13.22 -8.78
CA PRO A 29 -5.35 -13.65 -9.25
C PRO A 29 -5.13 -14.76 -10.29
N ILE A 30 -5.55 -15.99 -9.99
CA ILE A 30 -5.39 -17.14 -10.88
C ILE A 30 -6.65 -17.25 -11.75
N LYS A 31 -6.52 -17.09 -13.07
CA LYS A 31 -7.48 -17.72 -14.00
C LYS A 31 -7.26 -19.23 -13.92
N THR A 32 -8.32 -20.03 -13.85
CA THR A 32 -8.30 -21.50 -13.66
C THR A 32 -7.34 -22.28 -14.57
N ASN A 33 -6.80 -21.65 -15.61
CA ASN A 33 -6.07 -22.27 -16.71
C ASN A 33 -4.55 -21.95 -16.67
N GLU A 34 -4.06 -21.15 -15.70
CA GLU A 34 -2.67 -20.62 -15.68
C GLU A 34 -1.76 -21.22 -14.58
N LEU A 35 -2.15 -22.38 -14.01
CA LEU A 35 -1.41 -23.05 -12.93
C LEU A 35 -0.01 -23.60 -13.33
N ASN A 36 0.39 -23.50 -14.61
CA ASN A 36 1.53 -24.23 -15.17
C ASN A 36 2.70 -23.35 -15.66
N THR A 37 2.83 -22.10 -15.22
CA THR A 37 3.95 -21.24 -15.61
C THR A 37 4.93 -21.07 -14.45
N GLU A 38 6.06 -21.78 -14.51
CA GLU A 38 7.21 -21.59 -13.61
C GLU A 38 7.93 -20.29 -14.00
N GLU A 39 7.45 -19.16 -13.49
CA GLU A 39 8.21 -17.92 -13.53
C GLU A 39 9.12 -17.84 -12.28
N THR A 40 10.42 -17.65 -12.51
CA THR A 40 11.42 -17.57 -11.45
C THR A 40 11.53 -16.13 -10.95
N TYR A 41 11.15 -15.90 -9.70
CA TYR A 41 11.23 -14.59 -9.06
C TYR A 41 11.91 -14.67 -7.69
N GLU A 42 12.60 -13.59 -7.30
CA GLU A 42 13.26 -13.48 -6.00
C GLU A 42 12.28 -13.76 -4.85
N ARG A 43 12.66 -14.68 -3.95
CA ARG A 43 11.87 -15.01 -2.76
C ARG A 43 11.68 -13.74 -1.91
N PRO A 44 10.43 -13.32 -1.62
CA PRO A 44 10.20 -12.19 -0.73
C PRO A 44 10.84 -12.50 0.62
N THR A 45 11.57 -11.53 1.17
CA THR A 45 12.05 -11.61 2.56
C THR A 45 10.87 -11.87 3.50
N THR A 46 11.11 -12.56 4.63
CA THR A 46 10.11 -13.36 5.36
C THR A 46 8.93 -12.64 6.01
N ASN A 47 8.72 -11.34 5.73
CA ASN A 47 7.67 -10.48 6.27
C ASN A 47 7.13 -9.48 5.22
N THR A 48 7.25 -9.80 3.92
CA THR A 48 6.82 -8.93 2.80
C THR A 48 5.62 -9.54 2.08
N LEU A 49 4.55 -8.75 1.95
CA LEU A 49 3.40 -9.06 1.11
C LEU A 49 3.53 -8.32 -0.23
N GLN A 50 3.44 -9.02 -1.36
CA GLN A 50 3.55 -8.39 -2.67
C GLN A 50 2.59 -8.93 -3.73
N SER A 51 2.18 -8.06 -4.66
CA SER A 51 1.41 -8.46 -5.83
C SER A 51 2.33 -8.86 -6.98
N LEU A 52 1.89 -9.81 -7.81
CA LEU A 52 2.61 -10.25 -9.00
C LEU A 52 2.24 -9.44 -10.25
N GLY A 53 2.11 -8.12 -10.13
CA GLY A 53 1.86 -7.25 -11.28
C GLY A 53 0.51 -7.45 -11.96
N ASN A 54 -0.51 -7.83 -11.20
CA ASN A 54 -1.87 -7.99 -11.69
C ASN A 54 -2.78 -6.86 -11.20
N GLN A 55 -3.81 -6.56 -11.99
CA GLN A 55 -4.92 -5.73 -11.54
C GLN A 55 -5.59 -6.41 -10.34
N LEU A 56 -5.53 -5.73 -9.20
CA LEU A 56 -6.25 -6.12 -7.99
C LEU A 56 -7.57 -5.37 -7.98
N ASP A 57 -8.67 -6.09 -8.16
CA ASP A 57 -9.98 -5.50 -7.98
C ASP A 57 -10.18 -5.02 -6.52
N PRO A 58 -11.11 -4.09 -6.26
CA PRO A 58 -11.34 -3.57 -4.92
C PRO A 58 -11.64 -4.65 -3.88
N GLN A 59 -12.27 -5.76 -4.29
CA GLN A 59 -12.59 -6.88 -3.41
C GLN A 59 -11.33 -7.61 -2.95
N THR A 60 -10.38 -7.83 -3.86
CA THR A 60 -9.06 -8.38 -3.56
C THR A 60 -8.33 -7.48 -2.58
N ILE A 61 -8.33 -6.16 -2.81
CA ILE A 61 -7.71 -5.20 -1.89
C ILE A 61 -8.37 -5.21 -0.50
N TYR A 62 -9.69 -5.37 -0.43
CA TYR A 62 -10.40 -5.54 0.83
C TYR A 62 -9.91 -6.80 1.60
N TYR A 63 -9.71 -7.92 0.92
CA TYR A 63 -9.14 -9.12 1.57
C TYR A 63 -7.70 -8.92 2.04
N LEU A 64 -6.88 -8.21 1.26
CA LEU A 64 -5.53 -7.86 1.69
C LEU A 64 -5.54 -6.98 2.93
N ALA A 65 -6.45 -6.00 2.99
CA ALA A 65 -6.63 -5.19 4.17
C ALA A 65 -6.94 -6.06 5.40
N ASN A 66 -7.83 -7.04 5.28
CA ASN A 66 -8.11 -7.99 6.37
C ASN A 66 -6.87 -8.79 6.80
N ILE A 67 -6.09 -9.31 5.85
CA ILE A 67 -4.82 -9.99 6.16
C ILE A 67 -3.91 -9.08 7.00
N LEU A 68 -3.73 -7.83 6.59
CA LEU A 68 -2.88 -6.85 7.28
C LEU A 68 -3.42 -6.45 8.66
N GLN A 69 -4.71 -6.60 8.89
CA GLN A 69 -5.31 -6.34 10.19
C GLN A 69 -4.88 -7.40 11.22
N TYR A 70 -4.82 -8.67 10.82
CA TYR A 70 -4.58 -9.80 11.72
C TYR A 70 -3.13 -10.29 11.72
N ASP A 71 -2.46 -10.27 10.57
CA ASP A 71 -1.07 -10.74 10.48
C ASP A 71 -0.10 -9.68 11.00
N LYS A 72 0.43 -9.94 12.19
CA LYS A 72 1.40 -9.07 12.88
C LYS A 72 2.86 -9.33 12.48
N LYS A 73 3.11 -10.21 11.51
CA LYS A 73 4.45 -10.46 10.98
C LYS A 73 4.75 -9.59 9.77
N ILE A 74 3.73 -9.16 9.02
CA ILE A 74 3.92 -8.35 7.82
C ILE A 74 4.46 -6.97 8.21
N THR A 75 5.63 -6.65 7.68
CA THR A 75 6.33 -5.37 7.90
C THR A 75 6.49 -4.56 6.62
N LYS A 76 6.30 -5.18 5.45
CA LYS A 76 6.43 -4.54 4.14
C LYS A 76 5.32 -4.97 3.20
N ILE A 77 4.75 -4.00 2.48
CA ILE A 77 3.79 -4.24 1.41
C ILE A 77 4.34 -3.66 0.11
N ARG A 78 4.25 -4.41 -0.99
CA ARG A 78 4.56 -3.97 -2.35
C ARG A 78 3.43 -4.31 -3.30
N LEU A 79 2.54 -3.36 -3.53
CA LEU A 79 1.42 -3.47 -4.47
C LEU A 79 1.57 -2.43 -5.59
N GLY A 80 2.79 -2.27 -6.07
CA GLY A 80 3.05 -1.42 -7.22
C GLY A 80 2.36 -1.97 -8.47
N ASN A 81 1.93 -1.11 -9.40
CA ASN A 81 1.31 -1.53 -10.67
C ASN A 81 0.16 -2.54 -10.49
N SER A 82 -0.73 -2.25 -9.54
CA SER A 82 -1.83 -3.16 -9.15
C SER A 82 -3.22 -2.60 -9.46
N ALA A 83 -3.28 -1.48 -10.21
CA ALA A 83 -4.50 -0.75 -10.55
C ALA A 83 -5.37 -0.37 -9.33
N ILE A 84 -4.74 -0.13 -8.17
CA ILE A 84 -5.41 0.33 -6.96
C ILE A 84 -6.00 1.72 -7.21
N SER A 85 -7.32 1.84 -7.02
CA SER A 85 -8.03 3.11 -7.08
C SER A 85 -8.14 3.77 -5.71
N ASP A 86 -8.78 4.94 -5.63
CA ASP A 86 -9.10 5.59 -4.36
C ASP A 86 -9.91 4.70 -3.41
N ILE A 87 -10.83 3.87 -3.93
CA ILE A 87 -11.62 2.92 -3.13
C ILE A 87 -10.72 1.83 -2.54
N GLY A 88 -9.83 1.25 -3.36
CA GLY A 88 -8.85 0.27 -2.84
C GLY A 88 -7.93 0.90 -1.79
N THR A 89 -7.52 2.15 -2.02
CA THR A 89 -6.70 2.92 -1.08
C THR A 89 -7.43 3.15 0.24
N GLN A 90 -8.75 3.41 0.21
CA GLN A 90 -9.56 3.54 1.41
C GLN A 90 -9.49 2.30 2.30
N TYR A 91 -9.64 1.09 1.72
CA TYR A 91 -9.56 -0.15 2.49
C TYR A 91 -8.19 -0.33 3.14
N LEU A 92 -7.12 -0.08 2.39
CA LEU A 92 -5.76 -0.18 2.92
C LEU A 92 -5.48 0.88 4.01
N ALA A 93 -5.95 2.11 3.81
CA ALA A 93 -5.79 3.21 4.76
C ALA A 93 -6.52 2.95 6.09
N ASN A 94 -7.74 2.41 6.05
CA ASN A 94 -8.51 2.07 7.25
C ASN A 94 -7.75 1.06 8.14
N VAL A 95 -7.08 0.08 7.53
CA VAL A 95 -6.28 -0.89 8.27
C VAL A 95 -4.95 -0.28 8.71
N LEU A 96 -4.31 0.52 7.85
CA LEU A 96 -3.08 1.23 8.17
C LEU A 96 -3.22 2.08 9.44
N GLN A 97 -4.36 2.72 9.66
CA GLN A 97 -4.63 3.55 10.83
C GLN A 97 -4.34 2.82 12.17
N HIS A 98 -4.58 1.52 12.21
CA HIS A 98 -4.45 0.68 13.41
C HIS A 98 -3.36 -0.39 13.30
N ASN A 99 -2.69 -0.50 12.15
CA ASN A 99 -1.63 -1.45 11.96
C ASN A 99 -0.37 -0.99 12.72
N THR A 100 0.24 -1.91 13.47
CA THR A 100 1.37 -1.63 14.36
C THR A 100 2.66 -2.37 13.95
N THR A 101 2.70 -2.91 12.72
CA THR A 101 3.79 -3.77 12.27
C THR A 101 4.35 -3.35 10.92
N LEU A 102 3.53 -2.70 10.09
CA LEU A 102 3.91 -2.22 8.78
C LEU A 102 4.85 -1.02 8.90
N VAL A 103 6.02 -1.16 8.29
CA VAL A 103 7.12 -0.20 8.27
C VAL A 103 7.29 0.40 6.88
N THR A 104 7.05 -0.39 5.83
CA THR A 104 7.16 0.05 4.43
C THR A 104 5.88 -0.24 3.67
N PHE A 105 5.33 0.78 3.02
CA PHE A 105 4.14 0.66 2.19
C PHE A 105 4.41 1.21 0.80
N ASP A 106 4.48 0.32 -0.19
CA ASP A 106 4.74 0.66 -1.59
C ASP A 106 3.51 0.38 -2.45
N ILE A 107 2.88 1.46 -2.93
CA ILE A 107 1.71 1.47 -3.81
C ILE A 107 1.93 2.40 -5.01
N ARG A 108 3.17 2.43 -5.51
CA ARG A 108 3.53 3.17 -6.74
C ARG A 108 2.81 2.67 -7.98
N TYR A 109 2.75 3.47 -9.04
CA TYR A 109 2.17 3.04 -10.32
C TYR A 109 0.71 2.57 -10.19
N ASN A 110 -0.11 3.29 -9.43
CA ASN A 110 -1.53 2.98 -9.25
C ASN A 110 -2.40 4.16 -9.73
N LYS A 111 -3.70 4.14 -9.42
CA LYS A 111 -4.68 5.17 -9.82
C LYS A 111 -5.17 5.94 -8.60
N ILE A 112 -4.24 6.29 -7.70
CA ILE A 112 -4.55 7.00 -6.46
C ILE A 112 -4.64 8.49 -6.78
N GLY A 113 -5.84 9.05 -6.69
CA GLY A 113 -6.14 10.46 -6.86
C GLY A 113 -6.17 11.22 -5.52
N PRO A 114 -6.76 12.42 -5.50
CA PRO A 114 -6.86 13.25 -4.31
C PRO A 114 -7.61 12.59 -3.15
N ALA A 115 -8.68 11.84 -3.44
CA ALA A 115 -9.45 11.14 -2.41
C ALA A 115 -8.64 10.00 -1.78
N GLY A 116 -7.91 9.21 -2.57
CA GLY A 116 -7.01 8.19 -2.07
C GLY A 116 -5.89 8.77 -1.19
N ALA A 117 -5.31 9.90 -1.62
CA ALA A 117 -4.33 10.64 -0.82
C ALA A 117 -4.93 11.15 0.51
N GLN A 118 -6.19 11.60 0.51
CA GLN A 118 -6.90 11.99 1.73
C GLN A 118 -7.04 10.82 2.71
N TYR A 119 -7.42 9.63 2.23
CA TYR A 119 -7.52 8.44 3.09
C TYR A 119 -6.17 8.07 3.70
N LEU A 120 -5.10 8.10 2.91
CA LEU A 120 -3.74 7.85 3.42
C LEU A 120 -3.31 8.91 4.44
N ALA A 121 -3.58 10.18 4.17
CA ALA A 121 -3.29 11.27 5.09
C ALA A 121 -3.99 11.07 6.45
N ASN A 122 -5.27 10.70 6.43
CA ASN A 122 -6.01 10.40 7.66
C ASN A 122 -5.40 9.21 8.42
N ALA A 123 -4.98 8.16 7.73
CA ALA A 123 -4.33 7.01 8.36
C ALA A 123 -2.98 7.41 9.00
N LEU A 124 -2.20 8.27 8.35
CA LEU A 124 -0.91 8.76 8.84
C LEU A 124 -1.03 9.61 10.12
N LEU A 125 -2.19 10.22 10.41
CA LEU A 125 -2.40 10.95 11.66
C LEU A 125 -2.33 10.03 12.90
N TYR A 126 -2.67 8.74 12.73
CA TYR A 126 -2.75 7.78 13.83
C TYR A 126 -1.70 6.68 13.73
N ASN A 127 -1.20 6.37 12.54
CA ASN A 127 -0.21 5.32 12.38
C ASN A 127 1.15 5.75 12.95
N THR A 128 1.68 4.94 13.87
CA THR A 128 2.94 5.20 14.59
C THR A 128 4.07 4.26 14.20
N THR A 129 3.96 3.51 13.10
CA THR A 129 4.96 2.49 12.73
C THR A 129 5.48 2.62 11.30
N LEU A 130 4.70 3.23 10.41
CA LEU A 130 5.07 3.41 9.02
C LEU A 130 6.19 4.45 8.91
N THR A 131 7.32 4.05 8.35
CA THR A 131 8.49 4.91 8.16
C THR A 131 8.74 5.26 6.70
N VAL A 132 8.26 4.43 5.76
CA VAL A 132 8.45 4.63 4.32
C VAL A 132 7.14 4.44 3.58
N LEU A 133 6.72 5.48 2.85
CA LEU A 133 5.55 5.47 1.99
C LEU A 133 5.94 5.81 0.55
N HIS A 134 5.72 4.88 -0.37
CA HIS A 134 5.93 5.10 -1.79
C HIS A 134 4.62 5.29 -2.56
N LEU A 135 4.44 6.50 -3.10
CA LEU A 135 3.26 6.94 -3.87
C LEU A 135 3.61 7.45 -5.27
N GLY A 136 4.86 7.29 -5.72
CA GLY A 136 5.27 7.72 -7.05
C GLY A 136 4.46 7.09 -8.20
N TYR A 137 4.32 7.82 -9.29
CA TYR A 137 3.44 7.51 -10.43
C TYR A 137 2.02 7.15 -10.01
N ASN A 138 1.34 8.10 -9.39
CA ASN A 138 -0.11 8.05 -9.14
C ASN A 138 -0.76 9.30 -9.75
N GLU A 139 -2.01 9.58 -9.40
CA GLU A 139 -2.79 10.72 -9.89
C GLU A 139 -3.01 11.80 -8.83
N ILE A 140 -2.14 11.86 -7.81
CA ILE A 140 -2.25 12.80 -6.70
C ILE A 140 -2.03 14.23 -7.23
N SER A 141 -3.02 15.09 -7.04
CA SER A 141 -2.96 16.51 -7.41
C SER A 141 -2.49 17.37 -6.22
N ASP A 142 -2.47 18.70 -6.41
CA ASP A 142 -2.24 19.64 -5.32
C ASP A 142 -3.22 19.47 -4.15
N GLU A 143 -4.48 19.13 -4.41
CA GLU A 143 -5.49 18.86 -3.37
C GLU A 143 -5.11 17.64 -2.53
N GLY A 144 -4.75 16.53 -3.19
CA GLY A 144 -4.27 15.33 -2.48
C GLY A 144 -2.97 15.60 -1.70
N THR A 145 -2.10 16.42 -2.27
CA THR A 145 -0.85 16.84 -1.64
C THR A 145 -1.09 17.68 -0.38
N GLN A 146 -2.09 18.56 -0.40
CA GLN A 146 -2.48 19.35 0.76
C GLN A 146 -2.89 18.45 1.95
N TYR A 147 -3.66 17.38 1.70
CA TYR A 147 -4.00 16.42 2.74
C TYR A 147 -2.76 15.74 3.33
N LEU A 148 -1.85 15.27 2.48
CA LEU A 148 -0.59 14.66 2.92
C LEU A 148 0.26 15.64 3.72
N ALA A 149 0.36 16.90 3.28
CA ALA A 149 1.07 17.96 4.00
C ALA A 149 0.48 18.19 5.40
N ASN A 150 -0.86 18.26 5.51
CA ASN A 150 -1.54 18.39 6.79
C ASN A 150 -1.27 17.21 7.73
N ALA A 151 -1.23 15.99 7.22
CA ALA A 151 -0.87 14.82 8.02
C ALA A 151 0.59 14.87 8.48
N LEU A 152 1.51 15.30 7.62
CA LEU A 152 2.94 15.44 7.95
C LEU A 152 3.18 16.47 9.07
N HIS A 153 2.33 17.47 9.26
CA HIS A 153 2.47 18.38 10.42
C HIS A 153 2.38 17.66 11.77
N GLN A 154 1.63 16.55 11.84
CA GLN A 154 1.35 15.82 13.08
C GLN A 154 2.05 14.46 13.15
N ASN A 155 2.27 13.81 12.01
CA ASN A 155 2.92 12.52 11.97
C ASN A 155 4.38 12.64 12.41
N THR A 156 4.79 11.77 13.34
CA THR A 156 6.11 11.78 13.98
C THR A 156 6.92 10.51 13.67
N THR A 157 6.54 9.75 12.64
CA THR A 157 7.09 8.42 12.39
C THR A 157 7.55 8.21 10.96
N LEU A 158 6.87 8.86 10.00
CA LEU A 158 7.23 8.79 8.60
C LEU A 158 8.58 9.50 8.38
N ALA A 159 9.52 8.76 7.79
CA ALA A 159 10.88 9.20 7.50
C ALA A 159 11.12 9.43 6.00
N ALA A 160 10.41 8.69 5.14
CA ALA A 160 10.48 8.84 3.70
C ALA A 160 9.09 8.86 3.06
N LEU A 161 8.82 9.88 2.26
CA LEU A 161 7.62 10.01 1.44
C LEU A 161 8.05 10.23 0.00
N HIS A 162 7.64 9.32 -0.89
CA HIS A 162 7.99 9.40 -2.30
C HIS A 162 6.78 9.74 -3.16
N LEU A 163 6.79 10.90 -3.82
CA LEU A 163 5.66 11.43 -4.60
C LEU A 163 6.00 11.69 -6.07
N TRP A 164 7.21 11.35 -6.51
CA TRP A 164 7.66 11.52 -7.88
C TRP A 164 6.68 11.00 -8.96
N GLY A 165 6.45 11.79 -10.02
CA GLY A 165 5.57 11.38 -11.12
C GLY A 165 4.07 11.48 -10.81
N ASN A 166 3.68 12.30 -9.83
CA ASN A 166 2.30 12.70 -9.58
C ASN A 166 1.96 14.04 -10.28
N LYS A 167 0.72 14.54 -10.12
CA LYS A 167 0.23 15.80 -10.72
C LYS A 167 0.42 16.98 -9.76
N ILE A 168 1.60 17.09 -9.16
CA ILE A 168 1.93 18.09 -8.13
C ILE A 168 2.55 19.31 -8.78
N SER A 169 1.95 20.48 -8.58
CA SER A 169 2.47 21.76 -9.05
C SER A 169 3.27 22.48 -7.95
N ASN A 170 3.72 23.69 -8.24
CA ASN A 170 4.34 24.56 -7.24
C ASN A 170 3.43 24.84 -6.03
N ALA A 171 2.10 24.76 -6.19
CA ALA A 171 1.18 24.92 -5.07
C ALA A 171 1.27 23.76 -4.08
N GLY A 172 1.16 22.51 -4.54
CA GLY A 172 1.31 21.34 -3.66
C GLY A 172 2.73 21.22 -3.09
N ALA A 173 3.76 21.55 -3.88
CA ALA A 173 5.15 21.58 -3.37
C ALA A 173 5.34 22.59 -2.23
N ARG A 174 4.64 23.75 -2.30
CA ARG A 174 4.65 24.75 -1.23
C ARG A 174 3.95 24.24 0.03
N ASP A 175 2.85 23.50 -0.11
CA ASP A 175 2.14 22.92 1.04
C ASP A 175 3.03 21.91 1.77
N LEU A 176 3.71 21.02 1.04
CA LEU A 176 4.70 20.10 1.61
C LEU A 176 5.86 20.86 2.29
N THR A 177 6.40 21.89 1.64
CA THR A 177 7.47 22.72 2.22
C THR A 177 7.01 23.38 3.53
N ASN A 178 5.76 23.82 3.62
CA ASN A 178 5.21 24.39 4.85
C ASN A 178 5.10 23.34 5.95
N ALA A 179 4.67 22.11 5.63
CA ALA A 179 4.65 21.00 6.58
C ALA A 179 6.04 20.67 7.13
N LEU A 180 7.05 20.66 6.26
CA LEU A 180 8.44 20.35 6.61
C LEU A 180 9.08 21.35 7.58
N LYS A 181 8.57 22.58 7.69
CA LYS A 181 9.05 23.54 8.71
C LYS A 181 8.82 23.02 10.13
N TYR A 182 7.82 22.16 10.33
CA TYR A 182 7.42 21.64 11.63
C TYR A 182 7.67 20.15 11.79
N ASN A 183 7.56 19.37 10.71
CA ASN A 183 7.91 17.95 10.75
C ASN A 183 9.41 17.79 11.07
N ARG A 184 9.75 16.81 11.92
CA ARG A 184 11.12 16.54 12.38
C ARG A 184 11.61 15.13 12.03
N THR A 185 10.76 14.31 11.43
CA THR A 185 11.05 12.90 11.17
C THR A 185 11.26 12.60 9.70
N LEU A 186 10.61 13.35 8.81
CA LEU A 186 10.75 13.20 7.38
C LEU A 186 12.13 13.72 6.93
N ILE A 187 12.98 12.79 6.53
CA ILE A 187 14.34 13.05 6.05
C ILE A 187 14.46 12.91 4.53
N LYS A 188 13.46 12.27 3.90
CA LYS A 188 13.44 12.06 2.45
C LYS A 188 12.06 12.40 1.87
N LEU A 189 12.06 13.32 0.92
CA LEU A 189 10.92 13.71 0.11
C LEU A 189 11.38 13.86 -1.35
N ASP A 190 10.62 13.32 -2.29
CA ASP A 190 10.77 13.58 -3.73
C ASP A 190 9.42 13.90 -4.39
N LEU A 191 9.47 14.59 -5.53
CA LEU A 191 8.33 15.09 -6.32
C LEU A 191 8.56 14.83 -7.82
#